data_AF-A0A3A9EW69-F1
#
_entry.id   AF-A0A3A9EW69-F1
#
_cell.length_a   1.000
_cell.length_b   1.000
_cell.length_c   1.000
_cell.angle_alpha   90.00
_cell.angle_beta   90.00
_cell.angle_gamma   90.00
#
_symmetry.space_group_name_H-M   'P 1'
#
loop_
_entity.id
_entity.type
_entity.pdbx_description
1 polymer ?
#
loop_
_entity_poly.entity_id
_entity_poly.type
_entity_poly.pdbx_seq_one_letter_code
_entity_poly.pdbx_strand_id
1 'polypeptide(L)'
;MKKKTLIFCMICLFMVLCAGCGDKVSAKGKRVLVPTASGVEVYRSGSAVLDTSNKAEGYVMLNYSGANPKVKFQIKTPAGVTYTYLVTNYGTYQAYPLPGGNGTYSFAVYEAADVQRNLYAVALSQNVAVAISNGFQPFLYPSYYVSFNDASACVRKGEALSSGCASDLDVVSSVYSFVTKNIAYDNTKAATVQSGYAPFPDNTLASGKGICFDYASLMTAMLRSQQIPTRLEVGYVGNLYHAWISCYVAEVGWVDSIIQFDGKNWTMMDPTMAAGNGSQGVAKLKKEQGYATKYIY
;
A
#
# COMPACT_ATOMS: atom_id res chain seq x y z
N MET A 1 76.57 -37.57 -26.22
CA MET A 1 75.61 -36.99 -25.26
C MET A 1 76.05 -35.59 -24.84
N LYS A 2 75.33 -34.52 -25.20
CA LYS A 2 75.35 -33.21 -24.53
C LYS A 2 73.96 -32.58 -24.70
N LYS A 3 73.28 -32.19 -23.61
CA LYS A 3 71.97 -31.52 -23.69
C LYS A 3 72.17 -30.05 -24.09
N LYS A 4 71.29 -29.54 -24.96
CA LYS A 4 71.08 -28.10 -25.18
C LYS A 4 69.71 -27.75 -24.57
N THR A 5 69.64 -26.65 -23.84
CA THR A 5 68.37 -25.95 -23.55
C THR A 5 68.51 -24.57 -24.16
N LEU A 6 67.63 -24.23 -25.11
CA LEU A 6 67.65 -22.95 -25.80
C LEU A 6 66.47 -22.10 -25.31
N ILE A 7 66.74 -20.82 -25.02
CA ILE A 7 65.70 -19.86 -24.66
C ILE A 7 64.83 -19.60 -25.89
N PHE A 8 63.51 -19.64 -25.74
CA PHE A 8 62.57 -19.28 -26.80
C PHE A 8 61.79 -18.02 -26.39
N CYS A 9 61.94 -16.98 -27.20
CA CYS A 9 61.12 -15.76 -27.10
C CYS A 9 59.93 -15.90 -28.05
N MET A 10 58.72 -15.55 -27.62
CA MET A 10 57.54 -15.56 -28.48
C MET A 10 56.70 -14.31 -28.30
N ILE A 11 56.48 -13.60 -29.41
CA ILE A 11 55.69 -12.37 -29.50
C ILE A 11 54.27 -12.74 -29.96
N CYS A 12 53.25 -12.34 -29.19
CA CYS A 12 51.83 -12.29 -29.55
C CYS A 12 51.08 -11.59 -28.39
N LEU A 13 49.96 -10.88 -28.56
CA LEU A 13 49.34 -10.28 -29.74
C LEU A 13 48.41 -9.17 -29.21
N PHE A 14 48.38 -7.98 -29.83
CA PHE A 14 47.47 -6.91 -29.37
C PHE A 14 46.02 -7.26 -29.74
N MET A 15 45.13 -7.40 -28.75
CA MET A 15 43.70 -7.58 -28.99
C MET A 15 42.90 -6.70 -28.03
N VAL A 16 42.22 -5.69 -28.57
CA VAL A 16 41.39 -4.76 -27.79
C VAL A 16 40.06 -5.43 -27.48
N LEU A 17 39.85 -5.78 -26.22
CA LEU A 17 38.56 -6.23 -25.70
C LEU A 17 37.96 -5.14 -24.83
N CYS A 18 36.97 -4.43 -25.37
CA CYS A 18 36.16 -3.47 -24.63
C CYS A 18 35.25 -4.21 -23.63
N ALA A 19 35.79 -4.53 -22.46
CA ALA A 19 35.06 -5.12 -21.34
C ALA A 19 34.10 -4.10 -20.71
N GLY A 20 33.01 -3.80 -21.43
CA GLY A 20 31.88 -3.03 -20.90
C GLY A 20 31.20 -3.83 -19.80
N CYS A 21 31.64 -3.60 -18.55
CA CYS A 21 31.04 -4.20 -17.36
C CYS A 21 29.70 -3.53 -17.05
N GLY A 22 28.70 -3.79 -17.90
CA GLY A 22 27.32 -3.46 -17.62
C GLY A 22 26.79 -4.40 -16.55
N ASP A 23 26.83 -3.95 -15.29
CA ASP A 23 26.29 -4.69 -14.17
C ASP A 23 24.82 -5.02 -14.42
N LYS A 24 24.54 -6.32 -14.59
CA LYS A 24 23.17 -6.80 -14.73
C LYS A 24 22.48 -6.68 -13.38
N VAL A 25 21.76 -5.58 -13.19
CA VAL A 25 20.87 -5.34 -12.04
C VAL A 25 20.04 -6.59 -11.82
N SER A 26 20.28 -7.27 -10.70
CA SER A 26 19.57 -8.50 -10.37
C SER A 26 18.08 -8.18 -10.23
N ALA A 27 17.25 -8.82 -11.06
CA ALA A 27 15.81 -8.61 -10.99
C ALA A 27 15.30 -8.95 -9.58
N LYS A 28 14.76 -7.95 -8.87
CA LYS A 28 14.00 -8.20 -7.62
C LYS A 28 12.95 -9.26 -7.94
N GLY A 29 12.95 -10.37 -7.20
CA GLY A 29 11.97 -11.43 -7.39
C GLY A 29 10.56 -10.93 -7.10
N LYS A 30 9.81 -10.57 -8.16
CA LYS A 30 8.46 -10.01 -8.06
C LYS A 30 7.47 -11.04 -7.55
N ARG A 31 7.35 -11.13 -6.22
CA ARG A 31 6.34 -11.92 -5.53
C ARG A 31 5.31 -10.97 -4.93
N VAL A 32 4.03 -11.23 -5.19
CA VAL A 32 2.94 -10.56 -4.47
C VAL A 32 2.86 -11.14 -3.06
N LEU A 33 2.71 -10.27 -2.06
CA LEU A 33 2.56 -10.71 -0.68
C LEU A 33 1.10 -11.05 -0.41
N VAL A 34 0.86 -12.21 0.20
CA VAL A 34 -0.48 -12.69 0.57
C VAL A 34 -0.56 -12.76 2.10
N PRO A 35 -1.48 -12.03 2.76
CA PRO A 35 -1.68 -12.12 4.20
C PRO A 35 -2.19 -13.52 4.60
N THR A 36 -1.76 -14.02 5.77
CA THR A 36 -2.23 -15.31 6.29
C THR A 36 -2.65 -15.22 7.76
N ALA A 37 -3.66 -16.01 8.13
CA ALA A 37 -4.02 -16.29 9.52
C ALA A 37 -3.41 -17.65 9.88
N SER A 38 -2.15 -17.64 10.31
CA SER A 38 -1.36 -18.87 10.53
C SER A 38 -1.65 -19.57 11.86
N GLY A 39 -2.47 -18.98 12.73
CA GLY A 39 -2.99 -19.65 13.92
C GLY A 39 -2.03 -19.77 15.11
N VAL A 40 -0.85 -19.15 15.05
CA VAL A 40 0.20 -19.23 16.09
C VAL A 40 -0.16 -18.41 17.33
N GLU A 41 -0.72 -17.21 17.13
CA GLU A 41 -1.21 -16.34 18.19
C GLU A 41 -2.62 -15.86 17.82
N VAL A 42 -3.64 -16.38 18.52
CA VAL A 42 -5.06 -16.11 18.20
C VAL A 42 -5.86 -15.85 19.46
N TYR A 43 -6.61 -14.76 19.44
CA TYR A 43 -7.56 -14.38 20.48
C TYR A 43 -8.99 -14.62 19.98
N ARG A 44 -9.84 -15.22 20.81
CA ARG A 44 -11.21 -15.61 20.46
C ARG A 44 -12.19 -15.15 21.53
N SER A 45 -13.35 -14.65 21.10
CA SER A 45 -14.48 -14.35 21.99
C SER A 45 -15.77 -14.32 21.19
N GLY A 46 -16.73 -15.18 21.54
CA GLY A 46 -17.97 -15.35 20.78
C GLY A 46 -17.71 -15.58 19.29
N SER A 47 -18.26 -14.70 18.45
CA SER A 47 -18.09 -14.73 16.99
C SER A 47 -16.82 -14.07 16.46
N ALA A 48 -15.99 -13.46 17.31
CA ALA A 48 -14.79 -12.73 16.92
C ALA A 48 -13.51 -13.58 17.07
N VAL A 49 -12.68 -13.60 16.02
CA VAL A 49 -11.40 -14.31 15.97
C VAL A 49 -10.33 -13.36 15.43
N LEU A 50 -9.43 -12.92 16.31
CA LEU A 50 -8.30 -12.04 15.99
C LEU A 50 -7.02 -12.87 15.96
N ASP A 51 -6.44 -13.04 14.77
CA ASP A 51 -5.12 -13.64 14.57
C ASP A 51 -4.05 -12.53 14.52
N THR A 52 -3.06 -12.62 15.41
CA THR A 52 -1.93 -11.69 15.57
C THR A 52 -0.60 -12.34 15.24
N SER A 53 -0.60 -13.57 14.70
CA SER A 53 0.60 -14.37 14.41
C SER A 53 1.61 -13.64 13.54
N ASN A 54 1.12 -12.87 12.56
CA ASN A 54 1.94 -12.13 11.59
C ASN A 54 2.18 -10.66 11.98
N LYS A 55 2.03 -10.29 13.25
CA LYS A 55 2.32 -8.91 13.74
C LYS A 55 3.76 -8.45 13.47
N ALA A 56 4.71 -9.38 13.36
CA ALA A 56 6.09 -9.09 12.96
C ALA A 56 6.23 -8.66 11.49
N GLU A 57 5.31 -9.12 10.63
CA GLU A 57 5.14 -8.65 9.24
C GLU A 57 4.21 -7.43 9.15
N GLY A 58 3.86 -6.81 10.28
CA GLY A 58 3.17 -5.53 10.31
C GLY A 58 1.69 -5.58 9.98
N TYR A 59 1.03 -6.74 10.13
CA TYR A 59 -0.43 -6.86 10.02
C TYR A 59 -1.02 -7.82 11.06
N VAL A 60 -2.34 -7.71 11.26
CA VAL A 60 -3.19 -8.68 11.98
C VAL A 60 -4.33 -9.11 11.06
N MET A 61 -4.99 -10.22 11.35
CA MET A 61 -6.19 -10.64 10.62
C MET A 61 -7.38 -10.83 11.57
N LEU A 62 -8.54 -10.26 11.21
CA LEU A 62 -9.79 -10.49 11.92
C LEU A 62 -10.73 -11.32 11.05
N ASN A 63 -11.33 -12.36 11.62
CA ASN A 63 -12.57 -12.96 11.13
C ASN A 63 -13.67 -12.70 12.15
N TYR A 64 -14.85 -12.31 11.66
CA TYR A 64 -16.06 -12.22 12.45
C TYR A 64 -17.15 -13.09 11.81
N SER A 65 -17.58 -14.15 12.48
CA SER A 65 -18.50 -15.17 11.93
C SER A 65 -19.91 -15.11 12.53
N GLY A 66 -20.32 -13.95 13.06
CA GLY A 66 -21.59 -13.77 13.76
C GLY A 66 -22.67 -13.13 12.90
N ALA A 67 -23.84 -12.91 13.50
CA ALA A 67 -25.01 -12.32 12.85
C ALA A 67 -25.32 -10.88 13.29
N ASN A 68 -24.45 -10.23 14.06
CA ASN A 68 -24.71 -8.85 14.51
C ASN A 68 -24.77 -7.89 13.30
N PRO A 69 -25.79 -7.03 13.18
CA PRO A 69 -26.01 -6.23 11.97
C PRO A 69 -24.99 -5.10 11.76
N LYS A 70 -24.13 -4.78 12.74
CA LYS A 70 -23.15 -3.70 12.62
C LYS A 70 -21.94 -3.88 13.54
N VAL A 71 -20.92 -4.59 13.05
CA VAL A 71 -19.66 -4.79 13.77
C VAL A 71 -18.61 -3.74 13.41
N LYS A 72 -17.86 -3.26 14.41
CA LYS A 72 -16.65 -2.45 14.22
C LYS A 72 -15.43 -3.18 14.74
N PHE A 73 -14.29 -2.95 14.09
CA PHE A 73 -12.97 -3.29 14.60
C PHE A 73 -12.19 -2.00 14.85
N GLN A 74 -11.59 -1.86 16.03
CA GLN A 74 -10.70 -0.76 16.37
C GLN A 74 -9.28 -1.25 16.60
N ILE A 75 -8.32 -0.46 16.09
CA ILE A 75 -6.90 -0.63 16.32
C ILE A 75 -6.38 0.70 16.87
N LYS A 76 -5.94 0.72 18.12
CA LYS A 76 -5.25 1.86 18.72
C LYS A 76 -3.74 1.62 18.65
N THR A 77 -3.02 2.53 18.02
CA THR A 77 -1.56 2.45 17.87
C THR A 77 -0.83 2.79 19.19
N PRO A 78 0.47 2.47 19.31
CA PRO A 78 1.29 2.89 20.46
C PRO A 78 1.31 4.41 20.67
N ALA A 79 1.22 5.19 19.58
CA ALA A 79 1.09 6.65 19.60
C ALA A 79 -0.33 7.15 19.96
N GLY A 80 -1.26 6.25 20.31
CA GLY A 80 -2.61 6.57 20.77
C GLY A 80 -3.66 6.81 19.69
N VAL A 81 -3.31 6.72 18.40
CA VAL A 81 -4.23 6.96 17.27
C VAL A 81 -5.18 5.77 17.11
N THR A 82 -6.49 6.00 17.21
CA THR A 82 -7.52 4.97 17.05
C THR A 82 -8.05 4.92 15.63
N TYR A 83 -7.69 3.87 14.90
CA TYR A 83 -8.29 3.47 13.64
C TYR A 83 -9.61 2.75 13.92
N THR A 84 -10.66 2.99 13.13
CA THR A 84 -11.97 2.34 13.27
C THR A 84 -12.48 1.86 11.92
N TYR A 85 -12.57 0.55 11.75
CA TYR A 85 -13.10 -0.11 10.57
C TYR A 85 -14.53 -0.58 10.85
N LEU A 86 -15.45 -0.39 9.89
CA LEU A 86 -16.68 -1.18 9.85
C LEU A 86 -16.31 -2.54 9.24
N VAL A 87 -16.72 -3.65 9.85
CA VAL A 87 -16.48 -5.00 9.31
C VAL A 87 -17.67 -5.38 8.42
N THR A 88 -17.43 -5.68 7.13
CA THR A 88 -18.50 -6.07 6.18
C THR A 88 -18.41 -7.52 5.72
N ASN A 89 -17.22 -8.13 5.74
CA ASN A 89 -16.95 -9.41 5.08
C ASN A 89 -16.97 -10.58 6.08
N TYR A 90 -18.15 -10.85 6.67
CA TYR A 90 -18.30 -11.86 7.73
C TYR A 90 -17.93 -13.28 7.25
N GLY A 91 -17.47 -14.11 8.19
CA GLY A 91 -17.00 -15.48 7.96
C GLY A 91 -15.61 -15.59 7.30
N THR A 92 -15.04 -14.50 6.80
CA THR A 92 -13.72 -14.46 6.15
C THR A 92 -12.69 -13.72 7.01
N TYR A 93 -11.42 -14.11 6.93
CA TYR A 93 -10.33 -13.31 7.48
C TYR A 93 -10.05 -12.10 6.57
N GLN A 94 -9.92 -10.92 7.17
CA GLN A 94 -9.51 -9.67 6.53
C GLN A 94 -8.23 -9.15 7.19
N ALA A 95 -7.29 -8.63 6.39
CA ALA A 95 -6.00 -8.13 6.89
C ALA A 95 -6.07 -6.63 7.25
N TYR A 96 -5.49 -6.27 8.39
CA TYR A 96 -5.41 -4.89 8.87
C TYR A 96 -3.96 -4.53 9.20
N PRO A 97 -3.44 -3.40 8.69
CA PRO A 97 -2.03 -3.04 8.84
C PRO A 97 -1.75 -2.46 10.23
N LEU A 98 -0.47 -2.47 10.62
CA LEU A 98 0.05 -1.90 11.86
C LEU A 98 0.93 -0.67 11.53
N PRO A 99 0.34 0.45 11.09
CA PRO A 99 1.06 1.62 10.59
C PRO A 99 1.82 2.40 11.67
N GLY A 100 1.55 2.11 12.96
CA GLY A 100 2.12 2.82 14.10
C GLY A 100 3.52 2.35 14.54
N GLY A 101 4.16 1.46 13.79
CA GLY A 101 5.47 0.90 14.13
C GLY A 101 5.42 -0.04 15.34
N ASN A 102 6.49 -0.04 16.13
CA ASN A 102 6.67 -0.94 17.28
C ASN A 102 6.01 -0.39 18.56
N GLY A 103 5.57 -1.28 19.44
CA GLY A 103 5.00 -0.94 20.74
C GLY A 103 3.75 -1.76 21.07
N THR A 104 2.98 -1.33 22.07
CA THR A 104 1.73 -1.99 22.45
C THR A 104 0.56 -1.42 21.65
N TYR A 105 -0.17 -2.29 20.96
CA TYR A 105 -1.44 -1.96 20.30
C TYR A 105 -2.62 -2.44 21.14
N SER A 106 -3.72 -1.68 21.13
CA SER A 106 -5.01 -2.16 21.64
C SER A 106 -5.94 -2.51 20.48
N PHE A 107 -6.46 -3.73 20.48
CA PHE A 107 -7.40 -4.26 19.50
C PHE A 107 -8.75 -4.48 20.16
N ALA A 108 -9.84 -3.99 19.55
CA ALA A 108 -11.18 -4.19 20.09
C ALA A 108 -12.22 -4.44 18.99
N VAL A 109 -13.03 -5.49 19.15
CA VAL A 109 -14.18 -5.79 18.30
C VAL A 109 -15.44 -5.39 19.04
N TYR A 110 -16.30 -4.63 18.38
CA TYR A 110 -17.52 -4.07 18.93
C TYR A 110 -18.74 -4.58 18.16
N GLU A 111 -19.71 -5.13 18.86
CA GLU A 111 -21.02 -5.52 18.33
C GLU A 111 -22.05 -4.43 18.66
N ALA A 112 -22.93 -4.08 17.73
CA ALA A 112 -23.99 -3.11 18.01
C ALA A 112 -25.02 -3.73 18.97
N ALA A 113 -25.20 -3.10 20.12
CA ALA A 113 -26.24 -3.41 21.10
C ALA A 113 -27.55 -2.67 20.78
N ASP A 114 -27.44 -1.47 20.19
CA ASP A 114 -28.57 -0.74 19.60
C ASP A 114 -28.08 0.01 18.37
N VAL A 115 -28.59 -0.37 17.19
CA VAL A 115 -28.18 0.21 15.90
C VAL A 115 -28.69 1.65 15.75
N GLN A 116 -29.89 1.96 16.26
CA GLN A 116 -30.55 3.26 16.14
C GLN A 116 -29.92 4.29 17.09
N ARG A 117 -29.65 3.88 18.33
CA ARG A 117 -28.92 4.70 19.32
C ARG A 117 -27.39 4.67 19.12
N ASN A 118 -26.90 3.88 18.15
CA ASN A 118 -25.48 3.70 17.83
C ASN A 118 -24.65 3.29 19.09
N LEU A 119 -25.21 2.39 19.90
CA LEU A 119 -24.59 1.81 21.10
C LEU A 119 -23.94 0.46 20.77
N TYR A 120 -22.80 0.17 21.38
CA TYR A 120 -22.02 -1.05 21.12
C TYR A 120 -21.56 -1.69 22.43
N ALA A 121 -21.55 -3.02 22.46
CA ALA A 121 -20.86 -3.81 23.46
C ALA A 121 -19.46 -4.19 22.93
N VAL A 122 -18.50 -4.40 23.85
CA VAL A 122 -17.20 -5.00 23.52
C VAL A 122 -17.39 -6.51 23.41
N ALA A 123 -17.18 -7.05 22.21
CA ALA A 123 -17.21 -8.50 21.97
C ALA A 123 -15.84 -9.14 22.19
N LEU A 124 -14.75 -8.45 21.84
CA LEU A 124 -13.36 -8.85 22.07
C LEU A 124 -12.53 -7.61 22.38
N SER A 125 -11.59 -7.68 23.33
CA SER A 125 -10.59 -6.64 23.57
C SER A 125 -9.28 -7.27 24.00
N GLN A 126 -8.15 -6.80 23.42
CA GLN A 126 -6.80 -7.31 23.70
C GLN A 126 -5.75 -6.21 23.59
N ASN A 127 -4.69 -6.33 24.39
CA ASN A 127 -3.46 -5.54 24.23
C ASN A 127 -2.33 -6.47 23.80
N VAL A 128 -1.62 -6.13 22.71
CA VAL A 128 -0.56 -6.97 22.15
C VAL A 128 0.69 -6.14 21.91
N ALA A 129 1.83 -6.64 22.39
CA ALA A 129 3.13 -6.09 22.07
C ALA A 129 3.54 -6.50 20.64
N VAL A 130 3.92 -5.51 19.83
CA VAL A 130 4.29 -5.65 18.42
C VAL A 130 5.71 -5.15 18.22
N ALA A 131 6.54 -5.99 17.60
CA ALA A 131 7.85 -5.64 17.07
C ALA A 131 7.85 -6.06 15.59
N ILE A 132 7.80 -5.09 14.69
CA ILE A 132 7.77 -5.28 13.23
C ILE A 132 9.21 -5.47 12.75
N SER A 133 9.47 -6.58 12.04
CA SER A 133 10.80 -6.94 11.52
C SER A 133 11.35 -5.94 10.51
N ASN A 134 10.46 -5.34 9.72
CA ASN A 134 10.77 -4.33 8.70
C ASN A 134 9.61 -3.33 8.61
N GLY A 135 9.88 -2.05 8.89
CA GLY A 135 8.88 -0.97 8.90
C GLY A 135 8.19 -0.69 7.55
N PHE A 136 8.64 -1.29 6.46
CA PHE A 136 7.97 -1.25 5.15
C PHE A 136 6.87 -2.30 4.98
N GLN A 137 6.86 -3.41 5.74
CA GLN A 137 5.91 -4.51 5.55
C GLN A 137 4.41 -4.12 5.70
N PRO A 138 3.99 -3.26 6.66
CA PRO A 138 2.61 -2.75 6.70
C PRO A 138 2.16 -2.09 5.41
N PHE A 139 3.11 -1.58 4.62
CA PHE A 139 2.90 -0.84 3.38
C PHE A 139 3.25 -1.66 2.13
N LEU A 140 3.44 -2.98 2.27
CA LEU A 140 3.68 -3.93 1.17
C LEU A 140 2.59 -5.02 1.10
N TYR A 141 2.03 -5.45 2.23
CA TYR A 141 0.93 -6.41 2.24
C TYR A 141 -0.42 -5.78 1.78
N PRO A 142 -1.32 -6.57 1.18
CA PRO A 142 -2.74 -6.24 1.05
C PRO A 142 -3.40 -5.89 2.39
N SER A 143 -4.37 -4.99 2.36
CA SER A 143 -5.11 -4.55 3.54
C SER A 143 -6.61 -4.38 3.26
N TYR A 144 -7.41 -4.18 4.31
CA TYR A 144 -8.86 -3.99 4.22
C TYR A 144 -9.29 -2.86 3.25
N TYR A 145 -8.47 -1.83 3.07
CA TYR A 145 -8.70 -0.73 2.13
C TYR A 145 -7.79 -0.77 0.89
N VAL A 146 -6.93 -1.79 0.77
CA VAL A 146 -6.02 -2.02 -0.36
C VAL A 146 -6.01 -3.54 -0.65
N SER A 147 -7.15 -4.05 -1.10
CA SER A 147 -7.36 -5.49 -1.27
C SER A 147 -6.92 -5.96 -2.67
N PHE A 148 -5.92 -6.84 -2.72
CA PHE A 148 -5.40 -7.47 -3.93
C PHE A 148 -4.76 -8.82 -3.62
N ASN A 149 -4.54 -9.64 -4.65
CA ASN A 149 -3.72 -10.85 -4.63
C ASN A 149 -3.16 -11.13 -6.04
N ASP A 150 -2.34 -12.17 -6.21
CA ASP A 150 -1.70 -12.58 -7.46
C ASP A 150 -2.67 -12.71 -8.66
N ALA A 151 -3.94 -13.05 -8.41
CA ALA A 151 -4.98 -13.17 -9.43
C ALA A 151 -5.77 -11.88 -9.71
N SER A 152 -5.51 -10.78 -9.00
CA SER A 152 -6.17 -9.48 -9.23
C SER A 152 -5.79 -8.84 -10.58
N ALA A 153 -6.74 -8.12 -11.18
CA ALA A 153 -6.54 -7.39 -12.42
C ALA A 153 -5.58 -6.19 -12.23
N CYS A 154 -5.64 -5.51 -11.09
CA CYS A 154 -4.73 -4.42 -10.74
C CYS A 154 -3.28 -4.90 -10.60
N VAL A 155 -3.04 -6.12 -10.11
CA VAL A 155 -1.70 -6.73 -10.05
C VAL A 155 -1.14 -6.94 -11.45
N ARG A 156 -1.85 -7.65 -12.33
CA ARG A 156 -1.42 -7.85 -13.73
C ARG A 156 -1.22 -6.53 -14.47
N LYS A 157 -2.05 -5.52 -14.18
CA LYS A 157 -1.92 -4.20 -14.81
C LYS A 157 -0.72 -3.41 -14.25
N GLY A 158 -0.44 -3.48 -12.94
CA GLY A 158 0.77 -2.93 -12.34
C GLY A 158 2.04 -3.59 -12.87
N GLU A 159 2.04 -4.91 -13.02
CA GLU A 159 3.13 -5.66 -13.65
C GLU A 159 3.37 -5.20 -15.09
N ALA A 160 2.31 -5.16 -15.92
CA ALA A 160 2.42 -4.69 -17.30
C ALA A 160 2.91 -3.25 -17.42
N LEU A 161 2.50 -2.35 -16.51
CA LEU A 161 2.96 -0.95 -16.46
C LEU A 161 4.42 -0.82 -15.98
N SER A 162 4.90 -1.76 -15.18
CA SER A 162 6.28 -1.82 -14.69
C SER A 162 7.26 -2.50 -15.66
N SER A 163 6.78 -3.07 -16.76
CA SER A 163 7.60 -3.80 -17.72
C SER A 163 8.49 -2.83 -18.51
N GLY A 164 9.80 -3.06 -18.52
CA GLY A 164 10.79 -2.17 -19.14
C GLY A 164 11.14 -0.90 -18.34
N CYS A 165 10.58 -0.71 -17.15
CA CYS A 165 11.01 0.35 -16.21
C CYS A 165 12.44 0.07 -15.71
N ALA A 166 13.27 1.11 -15.57
CA ALA A 166 14.67 0.97 -15.13
C ALA A 166 14.83 1.10 -13.60
N SER A 167 13.90 1.78 -12.93
CA SER A 167 13.89 2.06 -11.49
C SER A 167 12.50 1.89 -10.87
N ASP A 168 12.43 1.79 -9.53
CA ASP A 168 11.14 1.84 -8.80
C ASP A 168 10.40 3.17 -9.09
N LEU A 169 11.13 4.26 -9.31
CA LEU A 169 10.58 5.57 -9.66
C LEU A 169 9.88 5.56 -11.03
N ASP A 170 10.43 4.87 -12.04
CA ASP A 170 9.78 4.71 -13.35
C ASP A 170 8.47 3.91 -13.23
N VAL A 171 8.42 2.92 -12.34
CA VAL A 171 7.19 2.15 -12.05
C VAL A 171 6.13 3.05 -11.42
N VAL A 172 6.51 3.88 -10.44
CA VAL A 172 5.63 4.91 -9.85
C VAL A 172 5.14 5.88 -10.94
N SER A 173 6.02 6.34 -11.81
CA SER A 173 5.73 7.24 -12.94
C SER A 173 4.68 6.65 -13.88
N SER A 174 4.87 5.39 -14.27
CA SER A 174 4.03 4.64 -15.21
C SER A 174 2.64 4.37 -14.62
N VAL A 175 2.58 3.90 -13.38
CA VAL A 175 1.34 3.64 -12.65
C VAL A 175 0.56 4.91 -12.39
N TYR A 176 1.20 5.99 -11.92
CA TYR A 176 0.57 7.30 -11.74
C TYR A 176 -0.01 7.84 -13.06
N SER A 177 0.79 7.78 -14.13
CA SER A 177 0.38 8.21 -15.47
C SER A 177 -0.78 7.39 -16.05
N PHE A 178 -0.90 6.12 -15.67
CA PHE A 178 -2.06 5.30 -16.04
C PHE A 178 -3.30 5.71 -15.23
N VAL A 179 -3.23 5.69 -13.90
CA VAL A 179 -4.39 5.96 -13.01
C VAL A 179 -4.98 7.34 -13.27
N THR A 180 -4.14 8.38 -13.33
CA THR A 180 -4.57 9.78 -13.57
C THR A 180 -5.23 10.01 -14.93
N LYS A 181 -4.94 9.18 -15.94
CA LYS A 181 -5.49 9.32 -17.31
C LYS A 181 -6.66 8.39 -17.61
N ASN A 182 -6.80 7.29 -16.88
CA ASN A 182 -7.76 6.22 -17.21
C ASN A 182 -8.89 6.06 -16.18
N ILE A 183 -8.77 6.67 -14.99
CA ILE A 183 -9.85 6.74 -14.01
C ILE A 183 -10.46 8.13 -14.04
N ALA A 184 -11.78 8.21 -14.21
CA ALA A 184 -12.57 9.44 -14.17
C ALA A 184 -13.26 9.63 -12.80
N TYR A 185 -13.44 10.88 -12.38
CA TYR A 185 -13.98 11.17 -11.06
C TYR A 185 -15.50 10.94 -10.98
N ASP A 186 -15.92 10.10 -10.05
CA ASP A 186 -17.31 9.70 -9.86
C ASP A 186 -18.02 10.67 -8.90
N ASN A 187 -18.46 11.80 -9.45
CA ASN A 187 -19.21 12.81 -8.71
C ASN A 187 -20.50 12.26 -8.08
N THR A 188 -21.16 11.28 -8.72
CA THR A 188 -22.37 10.66 -8.18
C THR A 188 -22.04 9.83 -6.95
N LYS A 189 -20.99 9.00 -6.99
CA LYS A 189 -20.50 8.29 -5.80
C LYS A 189 -20.03 9.28 -4.72
N ALA A 190 -19.32 10.35 -5.08
CA ALA A 190 -18.86 11.36 -4.12
C ALA A 190 -20.01 12.00 -3.33
N ALA A 191 -21.16 12.24 -3.99
CA ALA A 191 -22.35 12.80 -3.36
C ALA A 191 -23.23 11.78 -2.60
N THR A 192 -23.04 10.47 -2.81
CA THR A 192 -23.95 9.41 -2.30
C THR A 192 -23.28 8.32 -1.46
N VAL A 193 -21.95 8.29 -1.38
CA VAL A 193 -21.18 7.27 -0.66
C VAL A 193 -21.55 7.23 0.83
N GLN A 194 -21.85 6.03 1.32
CA GLN A 194 -22.31 5.82 2.69
C GLN A 194 -21.14 5.48 3.64
N SER A 195 -21.35 5.76 4.93
CA SER A 195 -20.40 5.39 5.98
C SER A 195 -20.20 3.88 6.03
N GLY A 196 -18.95 3.42 6.01
CA GLY A 196 -18.59 2.01 5.91
C GLY A 196 -18.12 1.55 4.53
N TYR A 197 -18.15 2.42 3.51
CA TYR A 197 -17.56 2.14 2.20
C TYR A 197 -16.08 1.73 2.31
N ALA A 198 -15.71 0.66 1.62
CA ALA A 198 -14.33 0.22 1.41
C ALA A 198 -14.09 0.12 -0.11
N PRO A 199 -13.02 0.72 -0.66
CA PRO A 199 -12.70 0.63 -2.07
C PRO A 199 -12.21 -0.77 -2.45
N PHE A 200 -12.46 -1.18 -3.70
CA PHE A 200 -11.96 -2.43 -4.26
C PHE A 200 -11.18 -2.15 -5.56
N PRO A 201 -9.84 -2.27 -5.59
CA PRO A 201 -8.99 -1.91 -6.72
C PRO A 201 -9.48 -2.42 -8.08
N ASP A 202 -9.84 -3.71 -8.19
CA ASP A 202 -10.25 -4.30 -9.46
C ASP A 202 -11.58 -3.72 -9.97
N ASN A 203 -12.50 -3.29 -9.10
CA ASN A 203 -13.74 -2.60 -9.50
C ASN A 203 -13.45 -1.19 -10.03
N THR A 204 -12.53 -0.45 -9.39
CA THR A 204 -12.07 0.87 -9.86
C THR A 204 -11.42 0.74 -11.23
N LEU A 205 -10.56 -0.26 -11.41
CA LEU A 205 -9.88 -0.54 -12.68
C LEU A 205 -10.85 -0.94 -13.80
N ALA A 206 -11.80 -1.82 -13.51
CA ALA A 206 -12.75 -2.34 -14.51
C ALA A 206 -13.81 -1.29 -14.91
N SER A 207 -14.23 -0.43 -13.98
CA SER A 207 -15.22 0.64 -14.26
C SER A 207 -14.61 1.92 -14.84
N GLY A 208 -13.30 2.12 -14.69
CA GLY A 208 -12.63 3.37 -15.05
C GLY A 208 -13.12 4.58 -14.23
N LYS A 209 -13.72 4.35 -13.04
CA LYS A 209 -14.36 5.41 -12.25
C LYS A 209 -14.16 5.25 -10.75
N GLY A 210 -14.07 6.38 -10.04
CA GLY A 210 -14.03 6.36 -8.58
C GLY A 210 -13.93 7.73 -7.90
N ILE A 211 -13.88 7.72 -6.58
CA ILE A 211 -13.58 8.89 -5.73
C ILE A 211 -12.15 8.80 -5.17
N CYS A 212 -11.69 9.81 -4.42
CA CYS A 212 -10.31 9.86 -3.91
C CYS A 212 -9.81 8.57 -3.25
N PHE A 213 -10.66 7.92 -2.45
CA PHE A 213 -10.35 6.66 -1.79
C PHE A 213 -10.17 5.49 -2.77
N ASP A 214 -10.88 5.49 -3.90
CA ASP A 214 -10.77 4.47 -4.95
C ASP A 214 -9.46 4.61 -5.73
N TYR A 215 -9.09 5.85 -6.13
CA TYR A 215 -7.83 6.13 -6.82
C TYR A 215 -6.63 5.75 -5.94
N ALA A 216 -6.66 6.17 -4.66
CA ALA A 216 -5.59 5.87 -3.71
C ALA A 216 -5.47 4.37 -3.45
N SER A 217 -6.58 3.65 -3.30
CA SER A 217 -6.61 2.18 -3.16
C SER A 217 -6.05 1.46 -4.38
N LEU A 218 -6.52 1.82 -5.58
CA LEU A 218 -6.06 1.23 -6.84
C LEU A 218 -4.56 1.45 -7.06
N MET A 219 -4.10 2.69 -6.89
CA MET A 219 -2.69 3.03 -7.09
C MET A 219 -1.79 2.35 -6.04
N THR A 220 -2.23 2.29 -4.77
CA THR A 220 -1.50 1.57 -3.72
C THR A 220 -1.40 0.09 -4.01
N ALA A 221 -2.50 -0.57 -4.43
CA ALA A 221 -2.48 -1.99 -4.79
C ALA A 221 -1.52 -2.28 -5.96
N MET A 222 -1.53 -1.43 -7.00
CA MET A 222 -0.59 -1.55 -8.13
C MET A 222 0.87 -1.45 -7.66
N LEU A 223 1.22 -0.46 -6.84
CA LEU A 223 2.61 -0.27 -6.39
C LEU A 223 3.07 -1.34 -5.39
N ARG A 224 2.23 -1.71 -4.41
CA ARG A 224 2.52 -2.81 -3.47
C ARG A 224 2.79 -4.12 -4.20
N SER A 225 2.03 -4.41 -5.26
CA SER A 225 2.25 -5.62 -6.09
C SER A 225 3.64 -5.69 -6.75
N GLN A 226 4.28 -4.55 -6.96
CA GLN A 226 5.62 -4.43 -7.55
C GLN A 226 6.72 -4.26 -6.50
N GLN A 227 6.45 -4.59 -5.22
CA GLN A 227 7.38 -4.48 -4.09
C GLN A 227 7.82 -3.03 -3.80
N ILE A 228 6.97 -2.04 -4.09
CA ILE A 228 7.18 -0.63 -3.76
C ILE A 228 6.34 -0.29 -2.53
N PRO A 229 6.95 -0.06 -1.34
CA PRO A 229 6.20 0.22 -0.12
C PRO A 229 5.35 1.47 -0.31
N THR A 230 4.03 1.36 -0.21
CA THR A 230 3.11 2.45 -0.55
C THR A 230 2.02 2.54 0.51
N ARG A 231 1.85 3.72 1.08
CA ARG A 231 0.79 4.08 2.05
C ARG A 231 -0.43 4.58 1.31
N LEU A 232 -1.60 4.15 1.75
CA LEU A 232 -2.85 4.89 1.48
C LEU A 232 -3.05 5.85 2.65
N GLU A 233 -3.05 7.14 2.38
CA GLU A 233 -3.21 8.17 3.40
C GLU A 233 -4.61 8.79 3.33
N VAL A 234 -5.20 9.08 4.49
CA VAL A 234 -6.49 9.75 4.62
C VAL A 234 -6.39 10.86 5.64
N GLY A 235 -6.94 12.02 5.34
CA GLY A 235 -6.82 13.21 6.18
C GLY A 235 -7.55 14.40 5.59
N TYR A 236 -6.97 15.59 5.68
CA TYR A 236 -7.57 16.82 5.17
C TYR A 236 -6.65 17.57 4.18
N VAL A 237 -7.25 18.12 3.13
CA VAL A 237 -6.65 19.13 2.25
C VAL A 237 -7.40 20.42 2.48
N GLY A 238 -6.80 21.36 3.22
CA GLY A 238 -7.55 22.45 3.86
C GLY A 238 -8.70 21.90 4.70
N ASN A 239 -9.94 22.16 4.28
CA ASN A 239 -11.17 21.65 4.93
C ASN A 239 -11.75 20.37 4.28
N LEU A 240 -11.25 19.95 3.11
CA LEU A 240 -11.76 18.78 2.40
C LEU A 240 -11.21 17.49 3.05
N TYR A 241 -12.09 16.62 3.55
CA TYR A 241 -11.69 15.27 3.95
C TYR A 241 -11.39 14.43 2.71
N HIS A 242 -10.18 13.90 2.60
CA HIS A 242 -9.61 13.42 1.34
C HIS A 242 -8.65 12.25 1.54
N ALA A 243 -8.33 11.55 0.44
CA ALA A 243 -7.42 10.41 0.42
C ALA A 243 -6.40 10.52 -0.74
N TRP A 244 -5.15 10.20 -0.44
CA TRP A 244 -4.00 10.26 -1.35
C TRP A 244 -3.04 9.09 -1.04
N ILE A 245 -1.83 9.10 -1.62
CA ILE A 245 -0.80 8.11 -1.30
C ILE A 245 0.55 8.74 -0.94
N SER A 246 1.44 7.96 -0.36
CA SER A 246 2.88 8.19 -0.41
C SER A 246 3.59 6.85 -0.62
N CYS A 247 4.74 6.82 -1.31
CA CYS A 247 5.50 5.58 -1.50
C CYS A 247 6.96 5.73 -1.07
N TYR A 248 7.69 4.61 -1.00
CA TYR A 248 9.12 4.60 -0.73
C TYR A 248 9.88 4.14 -1.97
N VAL A 249 10.84 4.96 -2.40
CA VAL A 249 11.75 4.70 -3.52
C VAL A 249 13.17 4.72 -2.95
N ALA A 250 13.96 3.69 -3.19
CA ALA A 250 15.22 3.48 -2.46
C ALA A 250 16.23 4.64 -2.64
N GLU A 251 16.21 5.27 -3.80
CA GLU A 251 17.09 6.37 -4.21
C GLU A 251 16.63 7.75 -3.72
N VAL A 252 15.39 7.87 -3.23
CA VAL A 252 14.73 9.16 -2.92
C VAL A 252 14.22 9.22 -1.45
N GLY A 253 13.96 8.07 -0.84
CA GLY A 253 13.33 7.96 0.48
C GLY A 253 11.81 7.86 0.39
N TRP A 254 11.11 8.40 1.40
CA TRP A 254 9.66 8.52 1.32
C TRP A 254 9.28 9.62 0.34
N VAL A 255 8.78 9.17 -0.79
CA VAL A 255 7.98 9.93 -1.75
C VAL A 255 6.58 10.11 -1.15
N ASP A 256 6.52 10.92 -0.08
CA ASP A 256 5.36 11.78 0.04
C ASP A 256 5.44 12.82 -1.07
N SER A 257 4.28 13.30 -1.49
CA SER A 257 4.18 14.45 -2.38
C SER A 257 4.78 14.37 -3.82
N ILE A 258 4.02 13.95 -4.86
CA ILE A 258 4.27 14.29 -6.30
C ILE A 258 3.15 14.86 -7.24
N ILE A 259 3.30 16.13 -7.69
CA ILE A 259 2.42 16.87 -8.62
C ILE A 259 2.84 16.72 -10.10
N GLN A 260 4.13 16.95 -10.33
CA GLN A 260 4.74 17.16 -11.63
C GLN A 260 6.14 16.56 -11.58
N PHE A 261 6.50 15.89 -12.67
CA PHE A 261 7.88 15.55 -13.00
C PHE A 261 8.38 16.56 -14.03
N ASP A 262 9.48 17.24 -13.73
CA ASP A 262 10.20 18.12 -14.67
C ASP A 262 11.39 17.42 -15.36
N GLY A 263 11.54 16.11 -15.14
CA GLY A 263 12.71 15.31 -15.51
C GLY A 263 13.74 15.14 -14.39
N LYS A 264 13.58 15.80 -13.22
CA LYS A 264 14.49 15.74 -12.07
C LYS A 264 13.82 15.74 -10.69
N ASN A 265 12.67 16.40 -10.51
CA ASN A 265 12.00 16.68 -9.23
C ASN A 265 10.51 16.29 -9.25
N TRP A 266 9.90 16.13 -8.06
CA TRP A 266 8.56 15.51 -7.83
C TRP A 266 7.91 16.14 -6.52
N THR A 267 6.62 16.65 -6.48
CA THR A 267 6.07 17.59 -5.41
C THR A 267 4.64 17.58 -4.63
N MET A 268 3.52 16.85 -4.90
CA MET A 268 2.27 16.51 -4.07
C MET A 268 1.41 15.28 -4.60
N MET A 269 1.34 14.09 -3.94
CA MET A 269 1.11 12.73 -4.55
C MET A 269 -0.36 12.30 -4.60
N ASP A 270 -1.16 13.09 -5.31
CA ASP A 270 -2.61 12.98 -5.28
C ASP A 270 -3.18 12.61 -6.66
N PRO A 271 -3.41 11.31 -6.94
CA PRO A 271 -3.89 10.86 -8.25
C PRO A 271 -5.30 11.36 -8.59
N THR A 272 -6.08 11.83 -7.62
CA THR A 272 -7.42 12.39 -7.86
C THR A 272 -7.38 13.88 -8.13
N MET A 273 -6.66 14.66 -7.30
CA MET A 273 -6.49 16.09 -7.54
C MET A 273 -5.74 16.31 -8.87
N ALA A 274 -4.80 15.45 -9.24
CA ALA A 274 -4.10 15.51 -10.51
C ALA A 274 -5.02 15.21 -11.71
N ALA A 275 -5.88 14.20 -11.62
CA ALA A 275 -6.87 13.89 -12.65
C ALA A 275 -7.91 15.02 -12.82
N GLY A 276 -8.29 15.69 -11.74
CA GLY A 276 -9.28 16.78 -11.76
C GLY A 276 -8.74 18.16 -12.16
N ASN A 277 -7.51 18.50 -11.79
CA ASN A 277 -6.98 19.88 -11.90
C ASN A 277 -5.72 20.00 -12.77
N GLY A 278 -5.10 18.89 -13.19
CA GLY A 278 -3.76 18.90 -13.78
C GLY A 278 -2.68 19.35 -12.78
N SER A 279 -1.40 19.22 -13.18
CA SER A 279 -0.26 19.47 -12.29
C SER A 279 -0.28 20.86 -11.65
N GLN A 280 -0.36 21.92 -12.46
CA GLN A 280 -0.30 23.29 -11.95
C GLN A 280 -1.43 23.62 -10.95
N GLY A 281 -2.61 22.99 -11.09
CA GLY A 281 -3.70 23.13 -10.12
C GLY A 281 -3.37 22.50 -8.76
N VAL A 282 -2.79 21.30 -8.73
CA VAL A 282 -2.40 20.63 -7.48
C VAL A 282 -1.24 21.38 -6.78
N ALA A 283 -0.31 21.96 -7.54
CA ALA A 283 0.75 22.82 -6.99
C ALA A 283 0.20 24.02 -6.22
N LYS A 284 -0.83 24.67 -6.78
CA LYS A 284 -1.53 25.77 -6.13
C LYS A 284 -2.22 25.31 -4.84
N LEU A 285 -2.99 24.21 -4.91
CA LEU A 285 -3.71 23.65 -3.75
C LEU A 285 -2.78 23.29 -2.58
N LYS A 286 -1.62 22.65 -2.84
CA LYS A 286 -0.65 22.35 -1.76
C LYS A 286 -0.20 23.63 -1.05
N LYS A 287 0.16 24.67 -1.80
CA LYS A 287 0.71 25.92 -1.26
C LYS A 287 -0.33 26.75 -0.50
N GLU A 288 -1.60 26.69 -0.90
CA GLU A 288 -2.67 27.52 -0.36
C GLU A 288 -3.47 26.85 0.77
N GLN A 289 -3.56 25.52 0.80
CA GLN A 289 -4.43 24.79 1.74
C GLN A 289 -3.71 23.80 2.66
N GLY A 290 -2.53 23.31 2.27
CA GLY A 290 -1.80 22.28 3.02
C GLY A 290 -2.48 20.90 3.03
N TYR A 291 -1.76 19.90 3.53
CA TYR A 291 -2.23 18.53 3.73
C TYR A 291 -1.99 18.12 5.18
N ALA A 292 -2.95 17.47 5.81
CA ALA A 292 -2.88 17.00 7.20
C ALA A 292 -3.33 15.52 7.28
N THR A 293 -2.37 14.60 7.27
CA THR A 293 -2.60 13.15 7.40
C THR A 293 -3.23 12.81 8.75
N LYS A 294 -4.32 12.05 8.75
CA LYS A 294 -5.04 11.58 9.94
C LYS A 294 -4.87 10.08 10.17
N TYR A 295 -4.82 9.32 9.09
CA TYR A 295 -4.69 7.87 9.06
C TYR A 295 -3.76 7.43 7.93
N ILE A 296 -3.02 6.34 8.15
CA ILE A 296 -2.12 5.71 7.19
C ILE A 296 -2.47 4.21 7.13
N TYR A 297 -2.61 3.65 5.93
CA TYR A 297 -3.01 2.26 5.67
C TYR A 297 -2.11 1.58 4.63
#